data_AF-A0A844E5A2-F1
#
_entry.id   AF-A0A844E5A2-F1
#
_cell.length_a   1.000
_cell.length_b   1.000
_cell.length_c   1.000
_cell.angle_alpha   90.00
_cell.angle_beta   90.00
_cell.angle_gamma   90.00
#
_symmetry.space_group_name_H-M   'P 1'
#
loop_
_entity.id
_entity.type
_entity.pdbx_description
1 polymer ?
#
loop_
_entity_poly.entity_id
_entity_poly.type
_entity_poly.pdbx_seq_one_letter_code
_entity_poly.pdbx_strand_id
1 'polypeptide(L)'
;MKQYIIPYNFAKEGYVYGKITWSSMVQAIILVGAAGSVIFRLLPFPFKVRMYLAIFILLPLAVLALKGIHELSLFSFLQDFFQTVKDRGLYEAPGSSVKIHREQLLVRNEYQKMQREKAKARRMKKSGCRKGRHR
;
A
#
# COMPACT_ATOMS: atom_id res chain seq x y z
N MET A 1 29.78 20.08 3.50
CA MET A 1 28.49 20.00 4.24
C MET A 1 28.11 18.53 4.36
N LYS A 2 28.00 17.99 5.57
CA LYS A 2 27.57 16.59 5.78
C LYS A 2 26.05 16.56 5.73
N GLN A 3 25.50 15.86 4.73
CA GLN A 3 24.07 15.65 4.59
C GLN A 3 23.62 14.64 5.64
N TYR A 4 22.90 15.12 6.66
CA TYR A 4 22.30 14.25 7.67
C TYR A 4 21.06 13.59 7.07
N ILE A 5 21.15 12.30 6.75
CA ILE A 5 20.02 11.54 6.21
C ILE A 5 19.16 11.13 7.39
N ILE A 6 18.02 11.81 7.55
CA ILE A 6 17.00 11.41 8.52
C ILE A 6 16.55 9.99 8.15
N PRO A 7 16.70 8.99 9.03
CA PRO A 7 16.26 7.64 8.76
C PRO A 7 14.74 7.64 8.49
N TYR A 8 14.31 6.83 7.52
CA TYR A 8 12.95 6.84 6.96
C TYR A 8 11.83 6.76 8.02
N ASN A 9 12.10 6.15 9.17
CA ASN A 9 11.19 6.03 10.30
C ASN A 9 10.87 7.36 11.01
N PHE A 10 11.71 8.39 10.85
CA PHE A 10 11.52 9.74 11.42
C PHE A 10 10.84 10.72 10.45
N ALA A 11 10.68 10.36 9.18
CA ALA A 11 10.02 11.21 8.17
C ALA A 11 8.52 10.89 7.99
N LYS A 12 8.00 9.88 8.70
CA LYS A 12 6.56 9.58 8.72
C LYS A 12 5.86 10.44 9.77
N GLU A 13 5.65 11.70 9.42
CA GLU A 13 4.75 12.59 10.18
C GLU A 13 3.30 12.28 9.76
N GLY A 14 2.46 11.82 10.68
CA GLY A 14 1.04 11.53 10.37
C GLY A 14 0.34 10.44 11.19
N TYR A 15 0.92 10.04 12.32
CA TYR A 15 0.27 9.10 13.23
C TYR A 15 -0.70 9.83 14.17
N VAL A 16 -1.94 9.32 14.26
CA VAL A 16 -3.01 9.91 15.10
C VAL A 16 -2.95 9.36 16.52
N TYR A 17 -2.64 8.06 16.64
CA TYR A 17 -2.49 7.39 17.93
C TYR A 17 -1.61 6.14 17.77
N GLY A 18 -0.50 6.09 18.52
CA GLY A 18 0.47 5.00 18.42
C GLY A 18 0.99 4.80 16.98
N LYS A 19 0.69 3.65 16.38
CA LYS A 19 1.08 3.29 14.99
C LYS A 19 -0.01 3.54 13.94
N ILE A 20 -1.14 4.13 14.31
CA ILE A 20 -2.28 4.33 13.42
C ILE A 20 -2.09 5.62 12.63
N THR A 21 -2.07 5.55 11.30
CA THR A 21 -1.95 6.72 10.42
C THR A 21 -3.30 7.41 10.21
N TRP A 22 -3.31 8.72 9.95
CA TRP A 22 -4.54 9.47 9.67
C TRP A 22 -5.32 8.88 8.49
N SER A 23 -4.63 8.49 7.42
CA SER A 23 -5.23 7.85 6.26
C SER A 23 -5.87 6.50 6.59
N SER A 24 -5.24 5.70 7.46
CA SER A 24 -5.81 4.43 7.92
C SER A 24 -7.06 4.65 8.75
N MET A 25 -7.05 5.65 9.65
CA MET A 25 -8.22 5.98 10.47
C MET A 25 -9.41 6.44 9.61
N VAL A 26 -9.17 7.33 8.63
CA VAL A 26 -10.22 7.80 7.71
C VAL A 26 -10.78 6.65 6.88
N GLN A 27 -9.92 5.77 6.35
CA GLN A 27 -10.37 4.59 5.62
C GLN A 27 -11.20 3.65 6.51
N ALA A 28 -10.80 3.46 7.77
CA ALA A 28 -11.51 2.59 8.71
C ALA A 28 -12.91 3.13 9.02
N ILE A 29 -13.04 4.44 9.22
CA ILE A 29 -14.33 5.10 9.43
C ILE A 29 -15.25 4.92 8.21
N ILE A 30 -14.72 5.13 7.00
CA ILE A 30 -15.50 4.95 5.76
C ILE A 30 -15.96 3.49 5.63
N LEU A 31 -15.08 2.52 5.89
CA LEU A 31 -15.42 1.10 5.80
C LEU A 31 -16.52 0.70 6.80
N VAL A 32 -16.37 1.08 8.07
CA VAL A 32 -17.34 0.78 9.13
C VAL A 32 -18.67 1.47 8.85
N GLY A 33 -18.65 2.73 8.40
CA GLY A 33 -19.85 3.48 8.04
C GLY A 33 -20.59 2.87 6.84
N ALA A 34 -19.86 2.51 5.77
CA ALA A 34 -20.43 1.86 4.61
C ALA A 34 -21.01 0.48 4.95
N ALA A 35 -20.26 -0.36 5.67
CA ALA A 35 -20.73 -1.67 6.10
C ALA A 35 -21.96 -1.57 7.03
N GLY A 36 -21.95 -0.63 7.97
CA GLY A 36 -23.08 -0.37 8.86
C GLY A 36 -24.33 0.05 8.09
N SER A 37 -24.20 0.98 7.14
CA SER A 37 -25.31 1.43 6.29
C SER A 37 -25.94 0.28 5.49
N VAL A 38 -25.11 -0.60 4.94
CA VAL A 38 -25.55 -1.80 4.22
C VAL A 38 -26.33 -2.74 5.15
N ILE A 39 -25.81 -3.02 6.35
CA ILE A 39 -26.48 -3.89 7.34
C ILE A 39 -27.84 -3.30 7.75
N PHE A 40 -27.91 -2.00 8.06
CA PHE A 40 -29.16 -1.36 8.48
C PHE A 40 -30.23 -1.34 7.37
N ARG A 41 -29.83 -1.22 6.10
CA ARG A 41 -30.74 -1.19 4.95
C ARG A 41 -31.24 -2.57 4.52
N LEU A 42 -30.39 -3.60 4.55
CA LEU A 42 -30.71 -4.93 4.01
C LEU A 42 -31.41 -5.87 5.01
N LEU A 43 -31.17 -5.73 6.32
CA LEU A 43 -31.75 -6.63 7.30
C LEU A 43 -33.24 -6.29 7.54
N PRO A 44 -34.21 -7.20 7.32
CA PRO A 44 -35.63 -6.93 7.57
C PRO A 44 -36.04 -7.22 9.04
N PHE A 45 -35.20 -6.85 10.01
CA PHE A 45 -35.44 -7.12 11.44
C PHE A 45 -35.95 -5.88 12.20
N PRO A 46 -36.46 -5.98 13.44
CA PRO A 46 -36.69 -4.79 14.27
C PRO A 46 -35.38 -4.09 14.63
N PHE A 47 -35.43 -2.76 14.84
CA PHE A 47 -34.25 -1.90 15.05
C PHE A 47 -33.29 -2.41 16.13
N LYS A 48 -33.83 -2.90 17.26
CA LYS A 48 -33.05 -3.47 18.36
C LYS A 48 -32.15 -4.61 17.89
N VAL A 49 -32.71 -5.57 17.15
CA VAL A 49 -31.99 -6.75 16.65
C VAL A 49 -30.96 -6.35 15.60
N ARG A 50 -31.31 -5.41 14.69
CA ARG A 50 -30.35 -4.87 13.70
C ARG A 50 -29.13 -4.23 14.39
N MET A 51 -29.35 -3.47 15.45
CA MET A 51 -28.28 -2.81 16.20
C MET A 51 -27.33 -3.81 16.86
N TYR A 52 -27.85 -4.84 17.54
CA TYR A 52 -27.00 -5.86 18.17
C TYR A 52 -26.20 -6.66 17.12
N LEU A 53 -26.81 -7.05 16.00
CA LEU A 53 -26.11 -7.71 14.90
C LEU A 53 -25.04 -6.81 14.28
N ALA A 54 -25.37 -5.53 14.05
CA ALA A 54 -24.43 -4.56 13.51
C ALA A 54 -23.21 -4.42 14.41
N ILE A 55 -23.38 -4.34 15.73
CA ILE A 55 -22.24 -4.28 16.67
C ILE A 55 -21.41 -5.56 16.59
N PHE A 56 -22.05 -6.74 16.60
CA PHE A 56 -21.34 -8.03 16.50
C PHE A 56 -20.52 -8.17 15.21
N ILE A 57 -20.96 -7.56 14.11
CA ILE A 57 -20.26 -7.62 12.81
C ILE A 57 -19.24 -6.48 12.69
N LEU A 58 -19.60 -5.26 13.06
CA LEU A 58 -18.77 -4.06 12.91
C LEU A 58 -17.63 -4.01 13.91
N LEU A 59 -17.82 -4.51 15.13
CA LEU A 59 -16.78 -4.51 16.17
C LEU A 59 -15.54 -5.32 15.73
N PRO A 60 -15.65 -6.60 15.32
CA PRO A 60 -14.49 -7.33 14.80
C PRO A 60 -13.96 -6.70 13.51
N LEU A 61 -14.81 -6.16 12.64
CA LEU A 61 -14.38 -5.45 11.43
C LEU A 61 -13.49 -4.23 11.76
N ALA A 62 -13.90 -3.44 12.75
CA ALA A 62 -13.17 -2.26 13.21
C ALA A 62 -11.86 -2.66 13.89
N VAL A 63 -11.85 -3.72 14.71
CA VAL A 63 -10.62 -4.23 15.32
C VAL A 63 -9.65 -4.72 14.24
N LEU A 64 -10.11 -5.45 13.22
CA LEU A 64 -9.27 -5.88 12.10
C LEU A 64 -8.74 -4.67 11.31
N ALA A 65 -9.59 -3.68 11.07
CA ALA A 65 -9.24 -2.45 10.37
C ALA A 65 -8.14 -1.65 11.08
N LEU A 66 -8.21 -1.57 12.41
CA LEU A 66 -7.28 -0.82 13.23
C LEU A 66 -6.02 -1.61 13.60
N LYS A 67 -6.15 -2.92 13.80
CA LYS A 67 -5.06 -3.80 14.23
C LYS A 67 -4.16 -4.26 13.09
N GLY A 68 -4.58 -4.05 11.83
CA GLY A 68 -3.76 -4.12 10.61
C GLY A 68 -2.47 -4.90 10.78
N ILE A 69 -2.57 -6.23 10.62
CA ILE A 69 -1.44 -7.15 10.70
C ILE A 69 -0.43 -6.68 9.64
N HIS A 70 0.64 -6.03 10.08
CA HIS A 70 1.67 -5.33 9.28
C HIS A 70 1.23 -4.00 8.65
N GLU A 71 1.56 -2.86 9.29
CA GLU A 71 2.05 -1.57 8.73
C GLU A 71 1.55 -1.07 7.34
N LEU A 72 0.47 -1.62 6.80
CA LEU A 72 -0.08 -1.44 5.45
C LEU A 72 -1.41 -0.69 5.54
N SER A 73 -1.70 0.06 4.48
CA SER A 73 -2.94 0.81 4.33
C SER A 73 -4.16 -0.13 4.38
N LEU A 74 -5.27 0.31 4.98
CA LEU A 74 -6.50 -0.48 5.13
C LEU A 74 -7.01 -1.02 3.80
N PHE A 75 -6.91 -0.22 2.75
CA PHE A 75 -7.29 -0.60 1.40
C PHE A 75 -6.47 -1.77 0.85
N SER A 76 -5.18 -1.84 1.17
CA SER A 76 -4.32 -2.96 0.78
C SER A 76 -4.72 -4.26 1.49
N PHE A 77 -5.06 -4.18 2.78
CA PHE A 77 -5.64 -5.31 3.52
C PHE A 77 -7.00 -5.73 2.94
N LEU A 78 -7.86 -4.76 2.60
CA LEU A 78 -9.17 -5.05 2.03
C LEU A 78 -9.05 -5.71 0.65
N GLN A 79 -8.11 -5.24 -0.17
CA GLN A 79 -7.78 -5.87 -1.44
C GLN A 79 -7.28 -7.31 -1.24
N ASP A 80 -6.37 -7.54 -0.29
CA ASP A 80 -5.89 -8.88 0.06
C ASP A 80 -7.00 -9.76 0.65
N PHE A 81 -7.94 -9.20 1.42
CA PHE A 81 -9.09 -9.92 1.94
C PHE A 81 -10.06 -10.33 0.83
N PHE A 82 -10.43 -9.41 -0.07
CA PHE A 82 -11.26 -9.74 -1.23
C PHE A 82 -10.55 -10.71 -2.18
N GLN A 83 -9.25 -10.55 -2.38
CA GLN A 83 -8.41 -11.49 -3.11
C GLN A 83 -8.44 -12.87 -2.43
N THR A 84 -8.28 -12.94 -1.11
CA THR A 84 -8.36 -14.18 -0.34
C THR A 84 -9.75 -14.82 -0.41
N VAL A 85 -10.82 -14.04 -0.37
CA VAL A 85 -12.21 -14.52 -0.53
C VAL A 85 -12.44 -15.04 -1.95
N LYS A 86 -11.88 -14.36 -2.95
CA LYS A 86 -11.98 -14.73 -4.37
C LYS A 86 -11.11 -15.96 -4.72
N ASP A 87 -9.96 -16.09 -4.06
CA ASP A 87 -8.99 -17.18 -4.23
C ASP A 87 -9.33 -18.40 -3.34
N ARG A 88 -10.38 -18.36 -2.50
CA ARG A 88 -10.92 -19.60 -1.89
C ARG A 88 -11.46 -20.60 -2.93
N GLY A 89 -11.56 -20.20 -4.21
CA GLY A 89 -11.83 -21.10 -5.34
C GLY A 89 -10.58 -21.73 -5.98
N LEU A 90 -9.38 -21.18 -5.78
CA LEU A 90 -8.13 -21.74 -6.28
C LEU A 90 -7.01 -21.44 -5.29
N TYR A 91 -6.59 -22.48 -4.58
CA TYR A 91 -5.35 -22.50 -3.81
C TYR A 91 -4.16 -22.20 -4.73
N GLU A 92 -3.78 -20.93 -4.83
CA GLU A 92 -2.39 -20.44 -4.93
C GLU A 92 -2.40 -18.94 -5.22
N ALA A 93 -2.09 -18.13 -4.20
CA ALA A 93 -1.64 -16.76 -4.42
C ALA A 93 -0.33 -16.54 -3.65
N PRO A 94 0.76 -16.13 -4.33
CA PRO A 94 2.03 -15.87 -3.69
C PRO A 94 1.88 -14.62 -2.81
N GLY A 95 2.31 -14.74 -1.55
CA GLY A 95 2.11 -13.73 -0.52
C GLY A 95 2.60 -12.33 -0.92
N SER A 96 1.99 -11.30 -0.33
CA SER A 96 2.26 -9.87 -0.53
C SER A 96 3.75 -9.49 -0.59
N SER A 97 4.61 -10.24 0.10
CA SER A 97 6.07 -10.12 0.02
C SER A 97 6.64 -10.29 -1.40
N VAL A 98 6.08 -11.19 -2.22
CA VAL A 98 6.52 -11.47 -3.59
C VAL A 98 6.18 -10.31 -4.53
N LYS A 99 5.04 -9.64 -4.33
CA LYS A 99 4.64 -8.45 -5.11
C LYS A 99 5.56 -7.26 -4.80
N ILE A 100 5.85 -7.01 -3.52
CA ILE A 100 6.77 -5.95 -3.10
C ILE A 100 8.19 -6.20 -3.65
N HIS A 101 8.67 -7.45 -3.59
CA HIS A 101 9.96 -7.80 -4.16
C HIS A 101 10.01 -7.59 -5.69
N ARG A 102 8.92 -7.91 -6.39
CA ARG A 102 8.80 -7.70 -7.84
C ARG A 102 8.84 -6.23 -8.23
N GLU A 103 8.13 -5.36 -7.50
CA GLU A 103 8.19 -3.92 -7.75
C GLU A 103 9.58 -3.34 -7.46
N GLN A 104 10.23 -3.77 -6.37
CA GLN A 104 11.61 -3.37 -6.09
C GLN A 104 12.59 -3.78 -7.20
N LEU A 105 12.41 -4.98 -7.77
CA LEU A 105 13.20 -5.44 -8.92
C LEU A 105 12.94 -4.60 -10.18
N LEU A 106 11.68 -4.23 -10.44
CA LEU A 106 11.32 -3.38 -11.57
C LEU A 106 11.95 -1.99 -11.45
N VAL A 107 11.88 -1.37 -10.27
CA VAL A 107 12.52 -0.08 -9.98
C VAL A 107 14.04 -0.17 -10.15
N ARG A 108 14.67 -1.25 -9.68
CA ARG A 108 16.12 -1.48 -9.85
C ARG A 108 16.51 -1.65 -11.32
N ASN A 109 15.69 -2.35 -12.11
CA ASN A 109 15.92 -2.55 -13.54
C ASN A 109 15.81 -1.23 -14.33
N GLU A 110 14.82 -0.40 -14.03
CA GLU A 110 14.67 0.93 -14.63
C GLU A 110 15.86 1.84 -14.27
N TYR A 111 16.33 1.80 -13.02
CA TYR A 111 17.52 2.55 -12.62
C TYR A 111 18.78 2.08 -13.36
N GLN A 112 18.96 0.77 -13.56
CA GLN A 112 20.06 0.23 -14.37
C GLN A 112 19.98 0.65 -15.83
N LYS A 113 18.78 0.67 -16.44
CA LYS A 113 18.60 1.15 -17.81
C LYS A 113 19.02 2.61 -17.94
N MET A 114 18.55 3.47 -17.04
CA MET A 114 18.91 4.89 -17.02
C MET A 114 20.44 5.07 -16.91
N GLN A 115 21.11 4.28 -16.06
CA GLN A 115 22.57 4.34 -15.93
C GLN A 115 23.30 3.89 -17.20
N ARG A 116 22.82 2.84 -17.86
CA ARG A 116 23.37 2.39 -19.16
C ARG A 116 23.19 3.44 -20.24
N GLU A 117 22.04 4.12 -20.28
CA GLU A 117 21.78 5.23 -21.19
C GLU A 117 22.71 6.42 -20.93
N LYS A 118 22.86 6.82 -19.66
CA LYS A 118 23.82 7.88 -19.26
C LYS A 118 25.25 7.51 -19.63
N ALA A 119 25.66 6.25 -19.46
CA ALA A 119 26.99 5.78 -19.86
C ALA A 119 27.20 5.81 -21.39
N LYS A 120 26.19 5.41 -22.17
CA LYS A 120 26.21 5.51 -23.64
C LYS A 120 26.28 6.97 -24.09
N ALA A 121 25.50 7.87 -23.50
CA ALA A 121 25.54 9.31 -23.79
C ALA A 121 26.91 9.93 -23.46
N ARG A 122 27.55 9.51 -22.36
CA ARG A 122 28.93 9.93 -22.02
C ARG A 122 29.96 9.42 -23.04
N ARG A 123 29.81 8.18 -23.53
CA ARG A 123 30.67 7.63 -24.59
C ARG A 123 30.50 8.39 -25.90
N MET A 124 29.26 8.69 -26.29
CA MET A 124 28.97 9.50 -27.49
C MET A 124 29.54 10.92 -27.40
N LYS A 125 29.45 11.58 -26.23
CA LYS A 125 30.10 12.88 -26.00
C LYS A 125 31.63 12.80 -26.11
N LYS A 126 32.27 11.75 -25.57
CA LYS A 126 33.72 11.54 -25.69
C LYS A 126 34.16 11.27 -27.13
N SER A 127 33.41 10.47 -27.90
CA SER A 127 33.72 10.20 -29.31
C SER A 127 33.46 11.42 -30.22
N GLY A 128 32.44 12.22 -29.93
CA GLY A 128 32.21 13.50 -30.61
C GLY A 128 33.32 14.53 -30.34
N CYS A 129 33.80 14.62 -29.09
CA CYS A 129 34.89 15.52 -28.70
C CYS A 129 36.26 15.10 -29.31
N ARG A 130 36.48 13.79 -29.55
CA ARG A 130 37.67 13.30 -30.27
C ARG A 130 37.67 13.65 -31.77
N LYS A 131 36.49 13.73 -32.40
CA LYS A 131 36.37 14.01 -33.84
C LYS A 131 36.51 15.50 -34.20
N GLY A 132 36.33 16.41 -33.23
CA GLY A 132 36.56 17.85 -33.38
C GLY A 132 38.00 18.32 -33.12
N ARG A 133 38.92 17.42 -32.76
CA ARG A 133 40.32 17.77 -32.43
C ARG A 133 41.32 17.54 -33.58
N HIS A 134 40.83 17.14 -34.74
CA HIS A 134 41.63 16.86 -35.96
C HIS A 134 41.20 17.75 -37.16
N ARG A 135 40.53 18.87 -36.91
CA ARG A 135 40.38 19.96 -37.89
C ARG A 135 41.17 21.16 -37.43
#